data_AF-A0A170RRX7-F1
#
_entry.id   AF-A0A170RRX7-F1
#
_cell.length_a   1.000
_cell.length_b   1.000
_cell.length_c   1.000
_cell.angle_alpha   90.00
_cell.angle_beta   90.00
_cell.angle_gamma   90.00
#
_symmetry.space_group_name_H-M   'P 1'
#
loop_
_entity.id
_entity.type
_entity.pdbx_description
1 polymer ?
#
loop_
_entity_poly.entity_id
_entity_poly.type
_entity_poly.pdbx_seq_one_letter_code
_entity_poly.pdbx_strand_id
1 'polypeptide(L)'
;MRKIVSGILFSTSLVTLFATGAVYITLRPPQLGTTGFDLAFVIALAALFLISATLFIDFTTYFLGLKINRKSTISEFLNGRSQSFLDGNDKQFTVAINIPTDKASSIRKHNISTLHVTHDTKYNTSPKIELTYNEGLFQNPQNITTQRISLITSSNPNEIKNKIDSSALLITAEHDTIKQALTKAQVKENQITRCIPTIWSDSSLSLDIYYARFYNEMQNPKDYRPQELLNLLMTPAVSKDAIGKSTVYDFVASHILEQIDELTPENTWHDTKESKIAIRFFTRFGEFNTINTKMLTNQSQHKLHKISEYIEHQGKTLVKNDEHDKIIFDYIKDAYFRYSYDTHHYSHLWKNRLTKTSHHILEVLQNRINTDRTFQFICLLATHSAYDTNSDNDKTNIAITELLSRSSTTTPLPDITPITMVNNISKIIHFDDYDYNTKEILQILSKNKESCTLRELIENARIHVTAFCQPCMIDYIERKINITEAKVNSVTLISEQPRVNPSKRLTADAGLLNPLTQDAPAVFS
;
A
#
# COMPACT_ATOMS: atom_id res chain seq x y z
N MET A 1 22.59 16.04 11.52
CA MET A 1 24.06 16.23 11.45
C MET A 1 24.74 14.86 11.30
N ARG A 2 25.86 14.69 10.57
CA ARG A 2 26.51 13.36 10.42
C ARG A 2 27.30 12.99 11.69
N LYS A 3 27.36 11.70 12.07
CA LYS A 3 28.10 11.17 13.25
C LYS A 3 29.52 11.76 13.38
N ILE A 4 30.23 11.90 12.27
CA ILE A 4 31.59 12.48 12.19
C ILE A 4 31.59 13.96 12.59
N VAL A 5 30.62 14.74 12.12
CA VAL A 5 30.53 16.18 12.41
C VAL A 5 30.20 16.42 13.89
N SER A 6 29.27 15.64 14.46
CA SER A 6 28.97 15.70 15.90
C SER A 6 30.19 15.32 16.74
N GLY A 7 30.92 14.27 16.35
CA GLY A 7 32.17 13.89 17.01
C GLY A 7 33.26 14.97 16.95
N ILE A 8 33.46 15.59 15.79
CA ILE A 8 34.41 16.70 15.62
C ILE A 8 34.00 17.88 16.51
N LEU A 9 32.74 18.31 16.47
CA LEU A 9 32.26 19.45 17.26
C LEU A 9 32.40 19.21 18.77
N PHE A 10 32.00 18.03 19.25
CA PHE A 10 32.18 17.68 20.66
C PHE A 10 33.67 17.69 21.05
N SER A 11 34.53 17.06 20.25
CA SER A 11 35.98 17.01 20.51
C SER A 11 36.60 18.40 20.52
N THR A 12 36.21 19.26 19.57
CA THR A 12 36.69 20.64 19.49
C THR A 12 36.24 21.43 20.72
N SER A 13 34.98 21.28 21.14
CA SER A 13 34.45 21.95 22.34
C SER A 13 35.19 21.51 23.61
N LEU A 14 35.52 20.22 23.72
CA LEU A 14 36.25 19.66 24.85
C LEU A 14 37.67 20.24 24.92
N VAL A 15 38.36 20.32 23.78
CA VAL A 15 39.67 20.96 23.67
C VAL A 15 39.59 22.44 24.05
N THR A 16 38.59 23.18 23.58
CA THR A 16 38.38 24.58 23.96
C THR A 16 38.10 24.76 25.45
N LEU A 17 37.28 23.89 26.06
CA LEU A 17 36.99 23.91 27.49
C LEU A 17 38.26 23.70 28.32
N PHE A 18 39.05 22.67 27.99
CA PHE A 18 40.31 22.39 28.68
C PHE A 18 41.37 23.47 28.44
N ALA A 19 41.49 23.98 27.21
CA ALA A 19 42.40 25.07 26.90
C ALA A 19 42.03 26.35 27.67
N THR A 20 40.74 26.67 27.79
CA THR A 20 40.26 27.84 28.55
C THR A 20 40.55 27.68 30.05
N GLY A 21 40.34 26.48 30.60
CA GLY A 21 40.71 26.15 31.98
C GLY A 21 42.23 26.25 32.22
N ALA A 22 43.05 25.75 31.28
CA ALA A 22 44.51 25.86 31.35
C ALA A 22 44.98 27.31 31.27
N VAL A 23 44.42 28.12 30.36
CA VAL A 23 44.69 29.56 30.23
C VAL A 23 44.32 30.31 31.51
N TYR A 24 43.20 29.96 32.14
CA TYR A 24 42.84 30.54 33.43
C TYR A 24 43.88 30.20 34.50
N ILE A 25 44.31 28.94 34.61
CA ILE A 25 45.30 28.50 35.60
C ILE A 25 46.66 29.18 35.36
N THR A 26 47.07 29.38 34.12
CA THR A 26 48.36 30.02 33.79
C THR A 26 48.36 31.52 33.92
N LEU A 27 47.23 32.21 33.66
CA LEU A 27 47.14 33.67 33.75
C LEU A 27 46.73 34.18 35.14
N ARG A 28 46.10 33.32 35.97
CA ARG A 28 45.62 33.70 37.30
C ARG A 28 46.74 34.12 38.28
N PRO A 29 47.94 33.51 38.28
CA PRO A 29 49.08 34.03 39.04
C PRO A 29 50.18 34.59 38.11
N PRO A 30 50.76 35.81 38.30
CA PRO A 30 50.40 36.92 39.20
C PRO A 30 49.86 38.18 38.46
N GLN A 31 49.44 38.10 37.19
CA GLN A 31 49.28 39.30 36.35
C GLN A 31 47.84 39.88 36.23
N LEU A 32 46.77 39.11 36.54
CA LEU A 32 45.39 39.50 36.17
C LEU A 32 44.30 39.21 37.23
N GLY A 33 44.68 38.86 38.47
CA GLY A 33 43.76 38.47 39.56
C GLY A 33 42.84 39.59 40.09
N THR A 34 41.98 40.13 39.23
CA THR A 34 40.92 41.07 39.58
C THR A 34 39.58 40.34 39.60
N THR A 35 38.66 40.78 40.45
CA THR A 35 37.29 40.24 40.54
C THR A 35 36.55 40.26 39.20
N GLY A 36 36.80 41.27 38.35
CA GLY A 36 36.22 41.36 37.01
C GLY A 36 36.77 40.31 36.04
N PHE A 37 38.07 40.03 36.09
CA PHE A 37 38.72 38.99 35.29
C PHE A 37 38.23 37.60 35.70
N ASP A 38 38.17 37.31 37.00
CA ASP A 38 37.68 36.04 37.53
C ASP A 38 36.20 35.83 37.16
N LEU A 39 35.36 36.86 37.27
CA LEU A 39 33.94 36.77 36.91
C LEU A 39 33.74 36.50 35.42
N ALA A 40 34.46 37.22 34.54
CA ALA A 40 34.38 37.02 33.10
C ALA A 40 34.83 35.60 32.68
N PHE A 41 35.91 35.09 33.29
CA PHE A 41 36.39 33.72 33.05
C PHE A 41 35.40 32.66 33.54
N VAL A 42 34.81 32.84 34.72
CA VAL A 42 33.80 31.91 35.25
C VAL A 42 32.57 31.86 34.35
N ILE A 43 32.10 33.01 33.85
CA ILE A 43 30.97 33.07 32.92
C ILE A 43 31.31 32.36 31.60
N ALA A 44 32.51 32.60 31.05
CA ALA A 44 32.96 31.94 29.82
C ALA A 44 33.08 30.42 29.99
N LEU A 45 33.62 29.96 31.12
CA LEU A 45 33.75 28.54 31.45
C LEU A 45 32.38 27.88 31.61
N ALA A 46 31.44 28.55 32.28
CA ALA A 46 30.08 28.06 32.45
C ALA A 46 29.34 27.94 31.10
N ALA A 47 29.48 28.95 30.22
CA ALA A 47 28.91 28.90 28.88
C ALA A 47 29.53 27.78 28.03
N LEU A 48 30.86 27.62 28.04
CA LEU A 48 31.54 26.53 27.34
C LEU A 48 31.13 25.16 27.87
N PHE A 49 30.98 25.02 29.19
CA PHE A 49 30.51 23.78 29.80
C PHE A 49 29.09 23.43 29.34
N LEU A 50 28.17 24.39 29.28
CA LEU A 50 26.83 24.18 28.76
C LEU A 50 26.84 23.76 27.27
N ILE A 51 27.66 24.42 26.44
CA ILE A 51 27.83 24.07 25.03
C ILE A 51 28.38 22.64 24.90
N SER A 52 29.46 22.31 25.61
CA SER A 52 30.04 20.95 25.60
C SER A 52 29.08 19.89 26.12
N ALA A 53 28.25 20.19 27.12
CA ALA A 53 27.22 19.29 27.62
C ALA A 53 26.14 19.02 26.57
N THR A 54 25.66 20.06 25.87
CA THR A 54 24.70 19.87 24.76
C THR A 54 25.30 19.05 23.61
N LEU A 55 26.55 19.34 23.21
CA LEU A 55 27.25 18.58 22.18
C LEU A 55 27.55 17.13 22.60
N PHE A 56 27.76 16.88 23.89
CA PHE A 56 27.92 15.53 24.42
C PHE A 56 26.61 14.73 24.35
N ILE A 57 25.47 15.35 24.67
CA ILE A 57 24.16 14.72 24.53
C ILE A 57 23.88 14.38 23.07
N ASP A 58 24.17 15.30 22.15
CA ASP A 58 24.05 15.03 20.70
C ASP A 58 25.00 13.89 20.28
N PHE A 59 26.28 13.96 20.67
CA PHE A 59 27.27 12.94 20.36
C PHE A 59 26.85 11.56 20.86
N THR A 60 26.42 11.45 22.12
CA THR A 60 25.97 10.19 22.70
C THR A 60 24.70 9.67 22.02
N THR A 61 23.77 10.53 21.62
CA THR A 61 22.57 10.14 20.87
C THR A 61 22.94 9.54 19.50
N TYR A 62 23.83 10.19 18.75
CA TYR A 62 24.34 9.69 17.46
C TYR A 62 25.18 8.41 17.60
N PHE A 63 25.98 8.30 18.66
CA PHE A 63 26.92 7.20 18.84
C PHE A 63 26.26 5.96 19.44
N LEU A 64 25.33 6.14 20.37
CA LEU A 64 24.59 5.05 21.01
C LEU A 64 23.43 4.60 20.13
N GLY A 65 22.73 5.49 19.42
CA GLY A 65 21.53 5.15 18.66
C GLY A 65 20.32 4.81 19.56
N LEU A 66 19.24 4.34 18.95
CA LEU A 66 17.98 4.04 19.63
C LEU A 66 17.97 2.65 20.25
N LYS A 67 17.77 2.59 21.57
CA LYS A 67 17.61 1.33 22.29
C LYS A 67 16.29 0.65 21.91
N ILE A 68 16.36 -0.64 21.60
CA ILE A 68 15.16 -1.48 21.43
C ILE A 68 14.71 -2.00 22.80
N ASN A 69 13.57 -1.54 23.27
CA ASN A 69 12.89 -2.12 24.43
C ASN A 69 12.26 -3.46 24.04
N ARG A 70 12.35 -4.47 24.88
CA ARG A 70 11.77 -5.80 24.59
C ARG A 70 10.66 -6.10 25.58
N LYS A 71 9.50 -6.49 25.05
CA LYS A 71 8.30 -6.85 25.82
C LYS A 71 7.79 -8.21 25.37
N SER A 72 7.26 -8.98 26.31
CA SER A 72 6.75 -10.33 26.03
C SER A 72 5.36 -10.29 25.41
N THR A 73 4.58 -9.25 25.72
CA THR A 73 3.20 -9.08 25.23
C THR A 73 2.90 -7.62 24.88
N ILE A 74 1.90 -7.42 24.04
CA ILE A 74 1.32 -6.09 23.78
C ILE A 74 0.75 -5.46 25.06
N SER A 75 0.19 -6.26 25.97
CA SER A 75 -0.32 -5.78 27.25
C SER A 75 0.78 -5.15 28.11
N GLU A 76 1.99 -5.75 28.16
CA GLU A 76 3.12 -5.18 28.88
C GLU A 76 3.63 -3.87 28.27
N PHE A 77 3.49 -3.71 26.95
CA PHE A 77 3.79 -2.45 26.27
C PHE A 77 2.77 -1.37 26.66
N LEU A 78 1.48 -1.71 26.64
CA LEU A 78 0.38 -0.79 26.97
C LEU A 78 0.40 -0.38 28.44
N ASN A 79 0.65 -1.32 29.36
CA ASN A 79 0.76 -1.07 30.80
C ASN A 79 1.99 -0.23 31.17
N GLY A 80 3.01 -0.21 30.30
CA GLY A 80 4.22 0.59 30.49
C GLY A 80 4.09 2.06 30.05
N ARG A 81 2.92 2.48 29.56
CA ARG A 81 2.66 3.88 29.19
C ARG A 81 2.14 4.71 30.36
N SER A 82 2.31 6.03 30.27
CA SER A 82 1.92 6.98 31.32
C SER A 82 0.42 6.98 31.59
N GLN A 83 0.02 7.45 32.78
CA GLN A 83 -1.38 7.67 33.15
C GLN A 83 -2.14 8.48 32.09
N SER A 84 -1.49 9.48 31.48
CA SER A 84 -2.05 10.29 30.39
C SER A 84 -2.45 9.48 29.14
N PHE A 85 -1.82 8.33 28.88
CA PHE A 85 -2.20 7.42 27.80
C PHE A 85 -3.43 6.59 28.16
N LEU A 86 -3.51 6.11 29.40
CA LEU A 86 -4.68 5.39 29.91
C LEU A 86 -5.92 6.31 29.94
N ASP A 87 -5.71 7.60 30.18
CA ASP A 87 -6.76 8.63 30.17
C ASP A 87 -7.06 9.18 28.75
N GLY A 88 -6.45 8.63 27.70
CA GLY A 88 -6.70 9.00 26.30
C GLY A 88 -6.10 10.34 25.84
N ASN A 89 -5.30 11.00 26.70
CA ASN A 89 -4.69 12.31 26.48
C ASN A 89 -3.25 12.25 25.92
N ASP A 90 -2.72 11.05 25.65
CA ASP A 90 -1.37 10.88 25.14
C ASP A 90 -1.27 11.31 23.67
N LYS A 91 -0.30 12.19 23.41
CA LYS A 91 0.00 12.72 22.08
C LYS A 91 1.03 11.83 21.40
N GLN A 92 0.78 10.53 21.30
CA GLN A 92 1.69 9.60 20.62
C GLN A 92 0.97 8.76 19.59
N PHE A 93 1.59 8.57 18.42
CA PHE A 93 1.20 7.55 17.46
C PHE A 93 2.14 6.36 17.55
N THR A 94 1.70 5.23 17.00
CA THR A 94 2.49 4.01 16.91
C THR A 94 2.56 3.53 15.46
N VAL A 95 3.76 3.36 14.92
CA VAL A 95 3.95 2.58 13.69
C VAL A 95 4.27 1.15 14.11
N ALA A 96 3.36 0.24 13.80
CA ALA A 96 3.53 -1.18 14.04
C ALA A 96 4.04 -1.86 12.77
N ILE A 97 5.22 -2.47 12.88
CA ILE A 97 5.82 -3.26 11.80
C ILE A 97 5.76 -4.74 12.20
N ASN A 98 4.94 -5.52 11.50
CA ASN A 98 4.76 -6.94 11.82
C ASN A 98 6.01 -7.72 11.45
N ILE A 99 6.55 -8.49 12.39
CA ILE A 99 7.73 -9.31 12.20
C ILE A 99 7.30 -10.78 12.31
N PRO A 100 7.70 -11.64 11.35
CA PRO A 100 7.48 -13.08 11.50
C PRO A 100 8.00 -13.59 12.85
N THR A 101 7.19 -14.37 13.56
CA THR A 101 7.50 -14.82 14.94
C THR A 101 8.85 -15.56 15.01
N ASP A 102 9.21 -16.31 13.97
CA ASP A 102 10.50 -17.00 13.84
C ASP A 102 11.69 -16.05 13.68
N LYS A 103 11.45 -14.82 13.17
CA LYS A 103 12.47 -13.78 12.99
C LYS A 103 12.55 -12.80 14.16
N ALA A 104 11.52 -12.69 14.99
CA ALA A 104 11.52 -11.76 16.13
C ALA A 104 12.69 -12.00 17.10
N SER A 105 13.03 -13.27 17.35
CA SER A 105 14.18 -13.65 18.18
C SER A 105 15.53 -13.30 17.55
N SER A 106 15.60 -13.23 16.21
CA SER A 106 16.82 -12.95 15.45
C SER A 106 17.18 -11.46 15.37
N ILE A 107 16.28 -10.57 15.81
CA ILE A 107 16.57 -9.14 15.92
C ILE A 107 17.64 -8.96 17.00
N ARG A 108 18.71 -8.24 16.67
CA ARG A 108 19.87 -8.08 17.56
C ARG A 108 19.52 -7.25 18.80
N LYS A 109 20.25 -7.47 19.90
CA LYS A 109 20.08 -6.72 21.16
C LYS A 109 20.85 -5.38 21.17
N HIS A 110 21.37 -4.96 20.03
CA HIS A 110 22.08 -3.70 19.85
C HIS A 110 21.12 -2.55 19.56
N ASN A 111 21.59 -1.33 19.79
CA ASN A 111 20.84 -0.13 19.47
C ASN A 111 20.77 0.07 17.94
N ILE A 112 19.62 0.55 17.47
CA ILE A 112 19.40 0.84 16.06
C ILE A 112 19.95 2.24 15.76
N SER A 113 20.78 2.32 14.73
CA SER A 113 21.23 3.59 14.16
C SER A 113 20.29 4.09 13.06
N THR A 114 19.85 3.20 12.16
CA THR A 114 18.88 3.54 11.12
C THR A 114 17.90 2.41 10.87
N LEU A 115 16.71 2.77 10.41
CA LEU A 115 15.70 1.85 9.90
C LEU A 115 15.23 2.38 8.56
N HIS A 116 15.31 1.55 7.53
CA HIS A 116 14.78 1.87 6.22
C HIS A 116 13.81 0.78 5.78
N VAL A 117 12.66 1.16 5.23
CA VAL A 117 11.74 0.23 4.61
C VAL A 117 11.82 0.40 3.11
N THR A 118 12.18 -0.69 2.43
CA THR A 118 12.14 -0.78 0.98
C THR A 118 10.93 -1.62 0.56
N HIS A 119 10.26 -1.20 -0.48
CA HIS A 119 9.10 -1.90 -0.98
C HIS A 119 9.04 -1.75 -2.50
N ASP A 120 9.41 -2.83 -3.21
CA ASP A 120 9.36 -2.82 -4.67
C ASP A 120 7.94 -3.09 -5.15
N THR A 121 7.30 -2.00 -5.52
CA THR A 121 5.92 -1.98 -6.01
C THR A 121 5.75 -2.50 -7.43
N LYS A 122 6.83 -2.71 -8.19
CA LYS A 122 6.74 -3.23 -9.57
C LYS A 122 6.53 -4.74 -9.58
N TYR A 123 7.04 -5.44 -8.57
CA TYR A 123 7.05 -6.90 -8.49
C TYR A 123 6.18 -7.46 -7.35
N ASN A 124 5.33 -6.62 -6.75
CA ASN A 124 4.44 -6.99 -5.63
C ASN A 124 5.16 -7.76 -4.51
N THR A 125 6.38 -7.32 -4.17
CA THR A 125 7.17 -7.99 -3.14
C THR A 125 6.76 -7.52 -1.75
N SER A 126 6.77 -8.43 -0.77
CA SER A 126 6.60 -8.06 0.64
C SER A 126 7.62 -6.99 1.04
N PRO A 127 7.22 -5.95 1.81
CA PRO A 127 8.15 -4.92 2.25
C PRO A 127 9.33 -5.53 3.00
N LYS A 128 10.50 -4.94 2.82
CA LYS A 128 11.74 -5.34 3.50
C LYS A 128 12.19 -4.21 4.40
N ILE A 129 12.48 -4.55 5.65
CA ILE A 129 13.06 -3.64 6.63
C ILE A 129 14.55 -3.90 6.65
N GLU A 130 15.33 -2.84 6.50
CA GLU A 130 16.76 -2.83 6.75
C GLU A 130 17.00 -2.12 8.09
N LEU A 131 17.49 -2.87 9.07
CA LEU A 131 17.89 -2.37 10.38
C LEU A 131 19.41 -2.28 10.43
N THR A 132 19.95 -1.10 10.70
CA THR A 132 21.39 -0.92 10.90
C THR A 132 21.68 -0.75 12.38
N TYR A 133 22.45 -1.64 12.97
CA TYR A 133 22.81 -1.59 14.38
C TYR A 133 24.13 -0.87 14.63
N ASN A 134 24.21 -0.17 15.76
CA ASN A 134 25.47 0.33 16.31
C ASN A 134 26.15 -0.79 17.12
N GLU A 135 27.22 -1.36 16.56
CA GLU A 135 28.11 -2.33 17.23
C GLU A 135 29.50 -1.69 17.40
N GLY A 136 29.57 -0.64 18.23
CA GLY A 136 30.78 0.15 18.44
C GLY A 136 31.09 1.07 17.25
N LEU A 137 32.25 0.88 16.63
CA LEU A 137 32.69 1.66 15.46
C LEU A 137 32.08 1.17 14.14
N PHE A 138 31.55 -0.06 14.11
CA PHE A 138 31.02 -0.67 12.89
C PHE A 138 29.49 -0.64 12.88
N GLN A 139 28.95 -0.51 11.66
CA GLN A 139 27.52 -0.59 11.38
C GLN A 139 27.23 -1.96 10.75
N ASN A 140 26.27 -2.68 11.32
CA ASN A 140 25.88 -4.00 10.82
C ASN A 140 24.41 -3.96 10.36
N PRO A 141 24.14 -4.08 9.05
CA PRO A 141 22.79 -4.15 8.52
C PRO A 141 22.17 -5.54 8.71
N GLN A 142 20.86 -5.59 8.92
CA GLN A 142 20.05 -6.80 8.94
C GLN A 142 18.77 -6.55 8.15
N ASN A 143 18.50 -7.43 7.18
CA ASN A 143 17.28 -7.38 6.38
C ASN A 143 16.22 -8.34 6.92
N ILE A 144 15.00 -7.85 7.09
CA ILE A 144 13.85 -8.62 7.58
C ILE A 144 12.67 -8.36 6.65
N THR A 145 12.11 -9.43 6.09
CA THR A 145 10.85 -9.35 5.33
C THR A 145 9.69 -9.18 6.30
N THR A 146 8.84 -8.19 6.07
CA THR A 146 7.62 -7.94 6.83
C THR A 146 6.39 -8.19 5.98
N GLN A 147 5.30 -8.60 6.61
CA GLN A 147 4.01 -8.80 5.94
C GLN A 147 3.17 -7.53 5.92
N ARG A 148 3.28 -6.68 6.95
CA ARG A 148 2.39 -5.53 7.14
C ARG A 148 3.04 -4.45 7.99
N ILE A 149 2.82 -3.20 7.60
CA ILE A 149 3.16 -2.00 8.38
C ILE A 149 1.88 -1.20 8.56
N SER A 150 1.55 -0.85 9.79
CA SER A 150 0.32 -0.11 10.13
C SER A 150 0.64 1.13 10.94
N LEU A 151 -0.02 2.24 10.61
CA LEU A 151 -0.02 3.44 11.45
C LEU A 151 -1.22 3.37 12.37
N ILE A 152 -0.99 3.50 13.68
CA ILE A 152 -2.02 3.48 14.71
C ILE A 152 -2.02 4.85 15.40
N THR A 153 -3.11 5.60 15.22
CA THR A 153 -3.29 6.95 15.80
C THR A 153 -4.21 6.95 17.02
N SER A 154 -4.92 5.85 17.25
CA SER A 154 -5.77 5.67 18.41
C SER A 154 -4.95 5.66 19.71
N SER A 155 -5.44 6.37 20.71
CA SER A 155 -4.97 6.28 22.09
C SER A 155 -5.66 5.16 22.87
N ASN A 156 -6.68 4.51 22.31
CA ASN A 156 -7.42 3.43 22.96
C ASN A 156 -6.58 2.13 23.00
N PRO A 157 -6.22 1.61 24.19
CA PRO A 157 -5.41 0.40 24.31
C PRO A 157 -6.02 -0.83 23.62
N ASN A 158 -7.34 -0.96 23.63
CA ASN A 158 -8.03 -2.10 23.01
C ASN A 158 -7.94 -2.05 21.48
N GLU A 159 -8.04 -0.85 20.89
CA GLU A 159 -7.90 -0.68 19.43
C GLU A 159 -6.47 -0.93 18.97
N ILE A 160 -5.47 -0.51 19.76
CA ILE A 160 -4.07 -0.80 19.47
C ILE A 160 -3.82 -2.31 19.52
N LYS A 161 -4.35 -2.99 20.56
CA LYS A 161 -4.21 -4.43 20.72
C LYS A 161 -4.80 -5.21 19.55
N ASN A 162 -6.00 -4.83 19.09
CA ASN A 162 -6.67 -5.48 17.96
C ASN A 162 -6.00 -5.25 16.59
N LYS A 163 -5.02 -4.33 16.51
CA LYS A 163 -4.26 -4.06 15.29
C LYS A 163 -2.90 -4.73 15.28
N ILE A 164 -2.48 -5.33 16.39
CA ILE A 164 -1.18 -5.97 16.59
C ILE A 164 -1.44 -7.40 17.08
N ASP A 165 -1.65 -8.30 16.13
CA ASP A 165 -2.03 -9.69 16.39
C ASP A 165 -0.82 -10.65 16.45
N SER A 166 0.41 -10.14 16.36
CA SER A 166 1.63 -10.95 16.30
C SER A 166 2.87 -10.18 16.77
N SER A 167 4.04 -10.83 16.68
CA SER A 167 5.32 -10.20 16.97
C SER A 167 5.52 -8.95 16.10
N ALA A 168 5.90 -7.82 16.71
CA ALA A 168 5.96 -6.55 16.00
C ALA A 168 7.04 -5.62 16.57
N LEU A 169 7.61 -4.79 15.70
CA LEU A 169 8.44 -3.65 16.08
C LEU A 169 7.56 -2.41 16.10
N LEU A 170 7.37 -1.86 17.29
CA LEU A 170 6.56 -0.69 17.54
C LEU A 170 7.45 0.54 17.64
N ILE A 171 7.24 1.50 16.76
CA ILE A 171 7.91 2.80 16.79
C ILE A 171 6.89 3.80 17.32
N THR A 172 7.20 4.44 18.43
CA THR A 172 6.35 5.48 19.04
C THR A 172 6.98 6.85 18.84
N ALA A 173 6.17 7.83 18.48
CA ALA A 173 6.62 9.20 18.24
C ALA A 173 5.46 10.18 18.51
N GLU A 174 5.80 11.46 18.68
CA GLU A 174 4.83 12.50 19.04
C GLU A 174 3.80 12.77 17.92
N HIS A 175 2.54 12.89 18.32
CA HIS A 175 1.38 12.90 17.46
C HIS A 175 1.07 14.26 16.83
N ASP A 176 1.50 15.38 17.42
CA ASP A 176 1.03 16.70 16.99
C ASP A 176 1.31 16.97 15.49
N THR A 177 2.49 16.62 14.99
CA THR A 177 2.86 16.78 13.57
C THR A 177 2.08 15.84 12.65
N ILE A 178 1.88 14.58 13.04
CA ILE A 178 1.18 13.58 12.22
C ILE A 178 -0.33 13.84 12.20
N LYS A 179 -0.93 14.11 13.37
CA LYS A 179 -2.35 14.43 13.48
C LYS A 179 -2.69 15.65 12.67
N GLN A 180 -1.88 16.71 12.75
CA GLN A 180 -2.07 17.91 11.94
C GLN A 180 -1.98 17.60 10.45
N ALA A 181 -0.99 16.81 10.03
CA ALA A 181 -0.85 16.43 8.62
C ALA A 181 -2.04 15.59 8.11
N LEU A 182 -2.48 14.60 8.88
CA LEU A 182 -3.66 13.78 8.58
C LEU A 182 -4.95 14.61 8.58
N THR A 183 -5.12 15.50 9.55
CA THR A 183 -6.30 16.38 9.67
C THR A 183 -6.36 17.38 8.52
N LYS A 184 -5.22 18.01 8.18
CA LYS A 184 -5.12 18.94 7.05
C LYS A 184 -5.43 18.26 5.72
N ALA A 185 -5.00 17.01 5.56
CA ALA A 185 -5.30 16.20 4.40
C ALA A 185 -6.67 15.50 4.48
N GLN A 186 -7.42 15.68 5.58
CA GLN A 186 -8.72 15.05 5.86
C GLN A 186 -8.70 13.52 5.75
N VAL A 187 -7.59 12.89 6.13
CA VAL A 187 -7.37 11.45 6.00
C VAL A 187 -7.79 10.73 7.28
N LYS A 188 -8.68 9.75 7.14
CA LYS A 188 -9.04 8.82 8.21
C LYS A 188 -8.06 7.66 8.22
N GLU A 189 -7.82 7.08 9.40
CA GLU A 189 -6.85 5.98 9.55
C GLU A 189 -7.20 4.76 8.69
N ASN A 190 -8.50 4.45 8.52
CA ASN A 190 -8.97 3.36 7.67
C ASN A 190 -8.78 3.60 6.16
N GLN A 191 -8.41 4.82 5.76
CA GLN A 191 -8.05 5.17 4.38
C GLN A 191 -6.55 4.96 4.12
N ILE A 192 -5.73 4.75 5.15
CA ILE A 192 -4.29 4.57 4.98
C ILE A 192 -4.03 3.22 4.33
N THR A 193 -3.46 3.25 3.13
CA THR A 193 -3.17 2.05 2.33
C THR A 193 -1.75 1.53 2.59
N ARG A 194 -0.81 2.42 2.90
CA ARG A 194 0.58 2.06 3.19
C ARG A 194 1.24 3.09 4.08
N CYS A 195 2.15 2.63 4.92
CA CYS A 195 2.97 3.45 5.78
C CYS A 195 4.43 2.99 5.64
N ILE A 196 5.33 3.89 5.25
CA ILE A 196 6.76 3.59 5.08
C ILE A 196 7.56 4.46 6.06
N PRO A 197 7.97 3.91 7.22
CA PRO A 197 8.80 4.61 8.18
C PRO A 197 10.27 4.59 7.75
N THR A 198 10.98 5.68 8.06
CA THR A 198 12.44 5.77 8.00
C THR A 198 12.95 6.41 9.27
N ILE A 199 13.80 5.70 10.02
CA ILE A 199 14.52 6.26 11.17
C ILE A 199 15.93 6.61 10.73
N TRP A 200 16.30 7.86 10.95
CA TRP A 200 17.64 8.38 10.65
C TRP A 200 18.57 8.28 11.86
N SER A 201 19.87 8.46 11.60
CA SER A 201 20.93 8.35 12.61
C SER A 201 20.81 9.34 13.79
N ASP A 202 20.04 10.41 13.61
CA ASP A 202 19.74 11.40 14.64
C ASP A 202 18.48 11.09 15.45
N SER A 203 17.94 9.87 15.31
CA SER A 203 16.69 9.44 15.94
C SER A 203 15.44 10.20 15.46
N SER A 204 15.53 10.94 14.35
CA SER A 204 14.36 11.46 13.67
C SER A 204 13.67 10.37 12.85
N LEU A 205 12.35 10.45 12.79
CA LEU A 205 11.47 9.61 12.00
C LEU A 205 10.90 10.43 10.84
N SER A 206 11.18 9.99 9.63
CA SER A 206 10.39 10.37 8.47
C SER A 206 9.34 9.31 8.18
N LEU A 207 8.16 9.73 7.74
CA LEU A 207 7.04 8.84 7.46
C LEU A 207 6.39 9.21 6.12
N ASP A 208 6.41 8.26 5.19
CA ASP A 208 5.61 8.35 3.98
C ASP A 208 4.29 7.62 4.21
N ILE A 209 3.21 8.37 4.33
CA ILE A 209 1.85 7.85 4.50
C ILE A 209 1.17 7.90 3.14
N TYR A 210 0.78 6.74 2.64
CA TYR A 210 -0.07 6.63 1.46
C TYR A 210 -1.50 6.34 1.89
N TYR A 211 -2.45 7.01 1.25
CA TYR A 211 -3.85 6.90 1.60
C TYR A 211 -4.74 6.90 0.36
N ALA A 212 -5.87 6.24 0.49
CA ALA A 212 -6.95 6.23 -0.46
C ALA A 212 -7.79 7.49 -0.30
N ARG A 213 -7.83 8.32 -1.34
CA ARG A 213 -8.84 9.37 -1.45
C ARG A 213 -9.96 8.85 -2.34
N PHE A 214 -11.18 8.77 -1.82
CA PHE A 214 -12.29 8.16 -2.55
C PHE A 214 -12.88 9.11 -3.60
N TYR A 215 -13.48 8.51 -4.62
CA TYR A 215 -14.10 9.19 -5.73
C TYR A 215 -15.17 10.21 -5.31
N ASN A 216 -16.03 9.85 -4.36
CA ASN A 216 -17.05 10.73 -3.80
C ASN A 216 -16.47 11.93 -3.03
N GLU A 217 -15.21 11.86 -2.61
CA GLU A 217 -14.46 12.93 -1.94
C GLU A 217 -13.66 13.81 -2.92
N MET A 218 -13.71 13.50 -4.23
CA MET A 218 -13.02 14.21 -5.29
C MET A 218 -13.99 14.93 -6.21
N GLN A 219 -14.28 16.17 -5.84
CA GLN A 219 -15.20 17.04 -6.57
C GLN A 219 -14.49 18.05 -7.46
N ASN A 220 -13.17 18.22 -7.32
CA ASN A 220 -12.42 19.23 -8.06
C ASN A 220 -11.41 18.58 -9.03
N PRO A 221 -11.30 19.08 -10.26
CA PRO A 221 -10.30 18.58 -11.23
C PRO A 221 -8.86 18.77 -10.73
N LYS A 222 -8.63 19.74 -9.83
CA LYS A 222 -7.33 19.99 -9.17
C LYS A 222 -6.94 18.87 -8.20
N ASP A 223 -7.87 17.98 -7.84
CA ASP A 223 -7.57 16.80 -7.03
C ASP A 223 -6.73 15.77 -7.78
N TYR A 224 -6.68 15.84 -9.12
CA TYR A 224 -5.91 14.94 -9.99
C TYR A 224 -4.71 15.65 -10.63
N ARG A 225 -3.61 14.93 -10.77
CA ARG A 225 -2.48 15.35 -11.61
C ARG A 225 -2.86 15.15 -13.08
N PRO A 226 -2.37 16.01 -14.00
CA PRO A 226 -2.68 15.87 -15.43
C PRO A 226 -2.41 14.46 -16.00
N GLN A 227 -1.29 13.85 -15.60
CA GLN A 227 -0.93 12.49 -16.02
C GLN A 227 -1.90 11.43 -15.51
N GLU A 228 -2.50 11.62 -14.32
CA GLU A 228 -3.45 10.65 -13.78
C GLU A 228 -4.75 10.66 -14.59
N LEU A 229 -5.24 11.84 -14.96
CA LEU A 229 -6.40 11.97 -15.86
C LEU A 229 -6.12 11.36 -17.24
N LEU A 230 -4.92 11.59 -17.78
CA LEU A 230 -4.51 10.96 -19.03
C LEU A 230 -4.49 9.44 -18.91
N ASN A 231 -3.95 8.88 -17.82
CA ASN A 231 -3.95 7.43 -17.61
C ASN A 231 -5.38 6.85 -17.55
N LEU A 232 -6.33 7.54 -16.92
CA LEU A 232 -7.74 7.12 -16.91
C LEU A 232 -8.32 7.10 -18.33
N LEU A 233 -8.09 8.16 -19.10
CA LEU A 233 -8.51 8.27 -20.49
C LEU A 233 -7.93 7.17 -21.39
N MET A 234 -6.65 6.85 -21.22
CA MET A 234 -5.96 5.81 -22.02
C MET A 234 -6.33 4.38 -21.63
N THR A 235 -7.14 4.19 -20.58
CA THR A 235 -7.52 2.85 -20.13
C THR A 235 -8.40 2.19 -21.18
N PRO A 236 -8.16 0.91 -21.55
CA PRO A 236 -9.03 0.18 -22.48
C PRO A 236 -10.47 0.14 -21.98
N ALA A 237 -11.44 0.12 -22.89
CA ALA A 237 -12.86 0.21 -22.57
C ALA A 237 -13.68 -0.99 -23.09
N VAL A 238 -14.50 -1.57 -22.21
CA VAL A 238 -15.49 -2.61 -22.47
C VAL A 238 -16.80 -1.92 -22.88
N SER A 239 -17.24 -2.14 -24.11
CA SER A 239 -18.62 -1.83 -24.51
C SER A 239 -19.07 -2.79 -25.59
N LYS A 240 -20.37 -3.09 -25.61
CA LYS A 240 -21.00 -3.80 -26.74
C LYS A 240 -20.90 -3.00 -28.04
N ASP A 241 -20.76 -1.69 -27.91
CA ASP A 241 -20.64 -0.74 -29.02
C ASP A 241 -19.17 -0.44 -29.38
N ALA A 242 -18.20 -1.04 -28.67
CA ALA A 242 -16.79 -0.84 -28.94
C ALA A 242 -16.36 -1.57 -30.23
N ILE A 243 -15.97 -0.82 -31.25
CA ILE A 243 -15.43 -1.37 -32.50
C ILE A 243 -13.91 -1.43 -32.38
N GLY A 244 -13.35 -2.60 -32.05
CA GLY A 244 -11.90 -2.81 -31.92
C GLY A 244 -11.34 -2.33 -30.57
N LYS A 245 -10.03 -2.02 -30.52
CA LYS A 245 -9.33 -1.61 -29.29
C LYS A 245 -9.67 -0.15 -28.94
N SER A 246 -10.77 0.04 -28.23
CA SER A 246 -11.25 1.35 -27.78
C SER A 246 -10.78 1.64 -26.35
N THR A 247 -10.72 2.91 -26.00
CA THR A 247 -10.28 3.45 -24.71
C THR A 247 -11.37 4.35 -24.12
N VAL A 248 -11.26 4.67 -22.83
CA VAL A 248 -12.17 5.62 -22.16
C VAL A 248 -12.18 6.97 -22.88
N TYR A 249 -11.05 7.38 -23.45
CA TYR A 249 -10.93 8.59 -24.26
C TYR A 249 -11.96 8.62 -25.40
N ASP A 250 -12.17 7.51 -26.10
CA ASP A 250 -13.08 7.44 -27.23
C ASP A 250 -14.52 7.78 -26.83
N PHE A 251 -14.96 7.26 -25.69
CA PHE A 251 -16.31 7.51 -25.17
C PHE A 251 -16.48 8.96 -24.70
N VAL A 252 -15.48 9.52 -24.02
CA VAL A 252 -15.51 10.93 -23.58
C VAL A 252 -15.53 11.87 -24.78
N ALA A 253 -14.67 11.62 -25.77
CA ALA A 253 -14.57 12.45 -26.96
C ALA A 253 -15.84 12.36 -27.82
N SER A 254 -16.40 11.16 -28.03
CA SER A 254 -17.68 11.00 -28.73
C SER A 254 -18.79 11.77 -28.04
N HIS A 255 -18.91 11.61 -26.71
CA HIS A 255 -19.91 12.32 -25.92
C HIS A 255 -19.78 13.84 -26.07
N ILE A 256 -18.57 14.38 -25.91
CA ILE A 256 -18.30 15.81 -26.06
C ILE A 256 -18.68 16.33 -27.46
N LEU A 257 -18.34 15.59 -28.52
CA LEU A 257 -18.65 15.98 -29.90
C LEU A 257 -20.16 15.90 -30.22
N GLU A 258 -20.87 14.96 -29.61
CA GLU A 258 -22.33 14.81 -29.73
C GLU A 258 -23.09 15.97 -29.08
N GLN A 259 -22.55 16.58 -28.02
CA GLN A 259 -23.18 17.73 -27.35
C GLN A 259 -23.10 19.03 -28.17
N ILE A 260 -22.19 19.14 -29.14
CA ILE A 260 -22.08 20.34 -29.96
C ILE A 260 -23.22 20.32 -30.98
N ASP A 261 -23.91 21.45 -31.15
CA ASP A 261 -24.90 21.59 -32.22
C ASP A 261 -24.27 21.46 -33.62
N GLU A 262 -25.10 21.44 -34.67
CA GLU A 262 -24.58 21.51 -36.03
C GLU A 262 -23.74 22.77 -36.23
N LEU A 263 -22.52 22.58 -36.75
CA LEU A 263 -21.59 23.67 -37.00
C LEU A 263 -22.13 24.54 -38.12
N THR A 264 -22.74 25.67 -37.77
CA THR A 264 -23.24 26.63 -38.73
C THR A 264 -22.07 27.24 -39.54
N PRO A 265 -22.34 27.76 -40.75
CA PRO A 265 -21.34 28.46 -41.56
C PRO A 265 -20.89 29.79 -40.94
N GLU A 266 -21.71 30.34 -40.05
CA GLU A 266 -21.41 31.56 -39.31
C GLU A 266 -20.28 31.27 -38.32
N ASN A 267 -19.26 32.12 -38.33
CA ASN A 267 -17.95 31.87 -37.71
C ASN A 267 -17.96 31.97 -36.17
N THR A 268 -19.08 31.62 -35.50
CA THR A 268 -19.35 31.81 -34.06
C THR A 268 -19.56 30.51 -33.30
N TRP A 269 -19.48 29.34 -33.97
CA TRP A 269 -19.71 28.04 -33.33
C TRP A 269 -18.81 27.80 -32.10
N HIS A 270 -17.58 28.34 -32.12
CA HIS A 270 -16.59 28.22 -31.05
C HIS A 270 -16.97 29.00 -29.77
N ASP A 271 -17.99 29.86 -29.82
CA ASP A 271 -18.46 30.64 -28.68
C ASP A 271 -19.46 29.93 -27.78
N THR A 272 -20.05 28.82 -28.26
CA THR A 272 -20.97 28.00 -27.47
C THR A 272 -20.26 27.37 -26.27
N LYS A 273 -21.02 27.07 -25.20
CA LYS A 273 -20.48 26.43 -23.99
C LYS A 273 -19.87 25.07 -24.32
N GLU A 274 -20.57 24.30 -25.14
CA GLU A 274 -20.26 22.95 -25.56
C GLU A 274 -18.99 22.93 -26.43
N SER A 275 -18.87 23.89 -27.36
CA SER A 275 -17.65 24.03 -28.17
C SER A 275 -16.46 24.48 -27.33
N LYS A 276 -16.65 25.40 -26.36
CA LYS A 276 -15.59 25.79 -25.40
C LYS A 276 -15.12 24.62 -24.53
N ILE A 277 -16.02 23.72 -24.15
CA ILE A 277 -15.68 22.46 -23.45
C ILE A 277 -14.86 21.55 -24.38
N ALA A 278 -15.30 21.36 -25.61
CA ALA A 278 -14.64 20.49 -26.58
C ALA A 278 -13.23 21.00 -26.93
N ILE A 279 -13.10 22.27 -27.32
CA ILE A 279 -11.81 22.91 -27.62
C ILE A 279 -10.86 22.74 -26.43
N ARG A 280 -11.35 22.88 -25.20
CA ARG A 280 -10.53 22.69 -23.99
C ARG A 280 -10.10 21.26 -23.77
N PHE A 281 -10.99 20.29 -23.95
CA PHE A 281 -10.67 18.88 -23.85
C PHE A 281 -9.58 18.48 -24.86
N PHE A 282 -9.78 18.80 -26.13
CA PHE A 282 -8.83 18.46 -27.20
C PHE A 282 -7.52 19.26 -27.11
N THR A 283 -7.54 20.51 -26.62
CA THR A 283 -6.30 21.26 -26.33
C THR A 283 -5.49 20.60 -25.21
N ARG A 284 -6.16 20.04 -24.19
CA ARG A 284 -5.50 19.49 -22.99
C ARG A 284 -4.99 18.07 -23.19
N PHE A 285 -5.76 17.23 -23.87
CA PHE A 285 -5.46 15.80 -24.00
C PHE A 285 -5.01 15.40 -25.42
N GLY A 286 -5.04 16.33 -26.38
CA GLY A 286 -4.72 16.08 -27.78
C GLY A 286 -5.85 15.35 -28.50
N GLU A 287 -5.72 15.20 -29.81
CA GLU A 287 -6.69 14.52 -30.70
C GLU A 287 -6.06 13.40 -31.55
N PHE A 288 -4.77 13.54 -31.90
CA PHE A 288 -4.05 12.61 -32.77
C PHE A 288 -3.44 11.43 -31.99
N ASN A 289 -3.70 10.21 -32.48
CA ASN A 289 -3.30 8.89 -31.96
C ASN A 289 -4.10 8.34 -30.77
N THR A 290 -5.11 9.06 -30.30
CA THR A 290 -5.90 8.63 -29.13
C THR A 290 -7.31 8.19 -29.49
N ILE A 291 -7.93 8.85 -30.46
CA ILE A 291 -9.33 8.56 -30.82
C ILE A 291 -9.45 7.51 -31.93
N ASN A 292 -10.24 6.49 -31.68
CA ASN A 292 -10.69 5.53 -32.67
C ASN A 292 -11.80 6.17 -33.51
N THR A 293 -11.43 6.81 -34.63
CA THR A 293 -12.36 7.53 -35.52
C THR A 293 -13.51 6.66 -36.04
N LYS A 294 -13.36 5.33 -36.04
CA LYS A 294 -14.44 4.38 -36.38
C LYS A 294 -15.61 4.41 -35.39
N MET A 295 -15.42 4.92 -34.18
CA MET A 295 -16.48 5.10 -33.19
C MET A 295 -17.29 6.37 -33.43
N LEU A 296 -16.79 7.31 -34.24
CA LEU A 296 -17.45 8.59 -34.48
C LEU A 296 -18.36 8.51 -35.70
N THR A 297 -19.52 9.17 -35.60
CA THR A 297 -20.36 9.47 -36.77
C THR A 297 -19.65 10.44 -37.72
N ASN A 298 -20.06 10.47 -38.99
CA ASN A 298 -19.50 11.42 -39.96
C ASN A 298 -19.61 12.88 -39.48
N GLN A 299 -20.70 13.22 -38.79
CA GLN A 299 -20.92 14.55 -38.23
C GLN A 299 -19.93 14.85 -37.09
N SER A 300 -19.70 13.90 -36.18
CA SER A 300 -18.72 14.05 -35.10
C SER A 300 -17.29 14.12 -35.64
N GLN A 301 -16.96 13.40 -36.71
CA GLN A 301 -15.67 13.52 -37.40
C GLN A 301 -15.48 14.92 -38.01
N HIS A 302 -16.52 15.47 -38.64
CA HIS A 302 -16.47 16.83 -39.18
C HIS A 302 -16.29 17.88 -38.07
N LYS A 303 -17.00 17.71 -36.94
CA LYS A 303 -16.83 18.55 -35.74
C LYS A 303 -15.43 18.51 -35.18
N LEU A 304 -14.87 17.30 -35.03
CA LEU A 304 -13.50 17.11 -34.57
C LEU A 304 -12.53 17.87 -35.47
N HIS A 305 -12.63 17.71 -36.79
CA HIS A 305 -11.75 18.38 -37.75
C HIS A 305 -11.80 19.91 -37.64
N LYS A 306 -12.98 20.52 -37.55
CA LYS A 306 -13.10 21.97 -37.35
C LYS A 306 -12.48 22.43 -36.03
N ILE A 307 -12.60 21.64 -34.97
CA ILE A 307 -11.99 21.94 -33.67
C ILE A 307 -10.47 21.87 -33.77
N SER A 308 -9.93 20.85 -34.44
CA SER A 308 -8.49 20.70 -34.72
C SER A 308 -7.95 21.94 -35.43
N GLU A 309 -8.57 22.32 -36.55
CA GLU A 309 -8.18 23.48 -37.35
C GLU A 309 -8.22 24.77 -36.51
N TYR A 310 -9.27 24.94 -35.70
CA TYR A 310 -9.38 26.10 -34.81
C TYR A 310 -8.25 26.14 -33.77
N ILE A 311 -7.93 25.03 -33.12
CA ILE A 311 -6.87 24.93 -32.13
C ILE A 311 -5.49 25.21 -32.75
N GLU A 312 -5.24 24.68 -33.95
CA GLU A 312 -3.98 24.86 -34.70
C GLU A 312 -3.80 26.32 -35.15
N HIS A 313 -4.85 26.95 -35.69
CA HIS A 313 -4.76 28.28 -36.29
C HIS A 313 -4.92 29.44 -35.31
N GLN A 314 -5.70 29.30 -34.23
CA GLN A 314 -6.01 30.40 -33.31
C GLN A 314 -5.23 30.39 -31.98
N GLY A 315 -4.31 29.46 -31.78
CA GLY A 315 -3.25 29.62 -30.77
C GLY A 315 -3.72 29.68 -29.30
N LYS A 316 -4.07 28.52 -28.75
CA LYS A 316 -3.74 28.04 -27.37
C LYS A 316 -4.09 28.85 -26.11
N THR A 317 -4.64 30.05 -26.14
CA THR A 317 -4.97 30.78 -24.89
C THR A 317 -6.44 30.67 -24.51
N LEU A 318 -6.87 29.44 -24.24
CA LEU A 318 -8.09 29.24 -23.45
C LEU A 318 -7.84 29.78 -22.04
N VAL A 319 -8.56 30.84 -21.67
CA VAL A 319 -8.59 31.35 -20.30
C VAL A 319 -8.98 30.21 -19.36
N LYS A 320 -8.23 30.03 -18.27
CA LYS A 320 -8.57 29.04 -17.24
C LYS A 320 -9.99 29.31 -16.75
N ASN A 321 -10.90 28.39 -17.05
CA ASN A 321 -12.26 28.37 -16.54
C ASN A 321 -12.47 27.08 -15.74
N ASP A 322 -12.54 27.20 -14.41
CA ASP A 322 -12.64 26.06 -13.49
C ASP A 322 -13.96 25.27 -13.67
N GLU A 323 -15.02 25.88 -14.21
CA GLU A 323 -16.32 25.22 -14.45
C GLU A 323 -16.23 24.22 -15.62
N HIS A 324 -15.62 24.62 -16.74
CA HIS A 324 -15.44 23.71 -17.88
C HIS A 324 -14.50 22.54 -17.53
N ASP A 325 -13.45 22.78 -16.76
CA ASP A 325 -12.57 21.70 -16.28
C ASP A 325 -13.32 20.72 -15.38
N LYS A 326 -14.29 21.20 -14.59
CA LYS A 326 -15.13 20.35 -13.75
C LYS A 326 -16.06 19.47 -14.60
N ILE A 327 -16.69 20.04 -15.63
CA ILE A 327 -17.56 19.28 -16.55
C ILE A 327 -16.74 18.20 -17.29
N ILE A 328 -15.59 18.57 -17.86
CA ILE A 328 -14.70 17.61 -18.52
C ILE A 328 -14.30 16.49 -17.57
N PHE A 329 -13.94 16.85 -16.33
CA PHE A 329 -13.59 15.87 -15.32
C PHE A 329 -14.76 14.94 -15.01
N ASP A 330 -15.98 15.43 -14.86
CA ASP A 330 -17.16 14.60 -14.64
C ASP A 330 -17.45 13.65 -15.82
N TYR A 331 -17.23 14.09 -17.07
CA TYR A 331 -17.31 13.19 -18.23
C TYR A 331 -16.25 12.09 -18.23
N ILE A 332 -14.99 12.43 -17.91
CA ILE A 332 -13.90 11.45 -17.79
C ILE A 332 -14.25 10.39 -16.75
N LYS A 333 -14.75 10.83 -15.61
CA LYS A 333 -15.15 9.95 -14.52
C LYS A 333 -16.28 9.03 -14.96
N ASP A 334 -17.38 9.57 -15.47
CA ASP A 334 -18.56 8.79 -15.87
C ASP A 334 -18.17 7.72 -16.90
N ALA A 335 -17.42 8.11 -17.93
CA ALA A 335 -16.94 7.17 -18.94
C ALA A 335 -15.99 6.10 -18.36
N TYR A 336 -15.07 6.47 -17.47
CA TYR A 336 -14.18 5.51 -16.83
C TYR A 336 -14.97 4.47 -16.03
N PHE A 337 -15.90 4.89 -15.17
CA PHE A 337 -16.68 3.96 -14.32
C PHE A 337 -17.78 3.20 -15.05
N ARG A 338 -18.08 3.59 -16.29
CA ARG A 338 -19.06 2.90 -17.12
C ARG A 338 -18.43 1.92 -18.11
N TYR A 339 -17.25 2.24 -18.62
CA TYR A 339 -16.65 1.48 -19.72
C TYR A 339 -15.28 0.90 -19.39
N SER A 340 -14.53 1.40 -18.41
CA SER A 340 -13.15 0.96 -18.22
C SER A 340 -13.00 -0.55 -17.97
N TYR A 341 -12.01 -1.14 -18.62
CA TYR A 341 -11.54 -2.51 -18.37
C TYR A 341 -11.17 -2.72 -16.90
N ASP A 342 -10.68 -1.68 -16.25
CA ASP A 342 -10.27 -1.75 -14.85
C ASP A 342 -11.46 -2.07 -13.92
N THR A 343 -12.70 -1.80 -14.36
CA THR A 343 -13.95 -1.94 -13.58
C THR A 343 -14.76 -3.14 -14.03
N HIS A 344 -14.69 -3.46 -15.33
CA HIS A 344 -15.65 -4.35 -15.99
C HIS A 344 -15.02 -5.53 -16.70
N HIS A 345 -13.68 -5.66 -16.69
CA HIS A 345 -13.01 -6.73 -17.41
C HIS A 345 -12.25 -7.68 -16.48
N TYR A 346 -12.46 -8.99 -16.70
CA TYR A 346 -11.87 -10.06 -15.90
C TYR A 346 -10.33 -9.99 -15.81
N SER A 347 -9.66 -9.62 -16.91
CA SER A 347 -8.19 -9.46 -16.98
C SER A 347 -7.59 -8.47 -15.98
N HIS A 348 -8.42 -7.71 -15.27
CA HIS A 348 -7.99 -6.69 -14.33
C HIS A 348 -8.38 -6.97 -12.87
N LEU A 349 -9.03 -8.10 -12.57
CA LEU A 349 -9.34 -8.47 -11.19
C LEU A 349 -8.08 -8.73 -10.35
N TRP A 350 -6.96 -9.14 -10.97
CA TRP A 350 -5.68 -9.28 -10.26
C TRP A 350 -5.10 -7.95 -9.77
N LYS A 351 -5.39 -6.84 -10.48
CA LYS A 351 -4.90 -5.52 -10.11
C LYS A 351 -5.94 -4.88 -9.22
N ASN A 352 -5.65 -4.85 -7.93
CA ASN A 352 -6.50 -4.10 -7.04
C ASN A 352 -6.25 -2.61 -7.25
N ARG A 353 -7.31 -1.86 -7.56
CA ARG A 353 -7.27 -0.39 -7.60
C ARG A 353 -6.84 0.20 -6.25
N LEU A 354 -7.02 -0.58 -5.17
CA LEU A 354 -6.39 -0.67 -3.83
C LEU A 354 -4.95 -0.19 -3.62
N THR A 355 -4.16 0.17 -4.63
CA THR A 355 -2.73 0.55 -4.64
C THR A 355 -1.97 -0.48 -5.45
N LYS A 356 -0.68 -0.24 -5.71
CA LYS A 356 0.20 -1.26 -6.28
C LYS A 356 0.27 -2.56 -5.44
N THR A 357 -0.30 -2.61 -4.22
CA THR A 357 -0.12 -3.70 -3.24
C THR A 357 -1.32 -4.09 -2.36
N SER A 358 -2.50 -3.46 -2.47
CA SER A 358 -3.66 -3.88 -1.66
C SER A 358 -4.33 -5.10 -2.28
N HIS A 359 -4.91 -5.97 -1.46
CA HIS A 359 -5.49 -7.23 -1.90
C HIS A 359 -7.01 -7.31 -1.73
N HIS A 360 -7.73 -6.27 -1.27
CA HIS A 360 -9.20 -6.23 -1.13
C HIS A 360 -10.03 -7.03 -2.16
N ILE A 361 -9.88 -6.84 -3.48
CA ILE A 361 -10.66 -7.64 -4.45
C ILE A 361 -10.29 -9.12 -4.36
N LEU A 362 -9.01 -9.43 -4.21
CA LEU A 362 -8.52 -10.79 -3.97
C LEU A 362 -8.96 -11.33 -2.59
N GLU A 363 -9.13 -10.47 -1.57
CA GLU A 363 -9.66 -10.85 -0.26
C GLU A 363 -11.16 -11.15 -0.35
N VAL A 364 -11.94 -10.33 -1.07
CA VAL A 364 -13.35 -10.57 -1.36
C VAL A 364 -13.52 -11.90 -2.11
N LEU A 365 -12.67 -12.14 -3.11
CA LEU A 365 -12.62 -13.42 -3.83
C LEU A 365 -12.24 -14.58 -2.90
N GLN A 366 -11.17 -14.45 -2.10
CA GLN A 366 -10.72 -15.49 -1.18
C GLN A 366 -11.82 -15.84 -0.17
N ASN A 367 -12.50 -14.84 0.40
CA ASN A 367 -13.58 -15.05 1.36
C ASN A 367 -14.75 -15.81 0.72
N ARG A 368 -15.13 -15.46 -0.51
CA ARG A 368 -16.20 -16.18 -1.22
C ARG A 368 -15.77 -17.59 -1.63
N ILE A 369 -14.56 -17.74 -2.16
CA ILE A 369 -13.94 -19.04 -2.47
C ILE A 369 -13.93 -19.93 -1.23
N ASN A 370 -13.61 -19.42 -0.05
CA ASN A 370 -13.55 -20.23 1.17
C ASN A 370 -14.93 -20.68 1.69
N THR A 371 -16.02 -20.06 1.24
CA THR A 371 -17.37 -20.26 1.83
C THR A 371 -18.39 -20.84 0.85
N ASP A 372 -18.16 -20.74 -0.45
CA ASP A 372 -19.13 -21.12 -1.49
C ASP A 372 -18.50 -22.09 -2.51
N ARG A 373 -18.95 -23.35 -2.45
CA ARG A 373 -18.48 -24.43 -3.34
C ARG A 373 -18.90 -24.23 -4.80
N THR A 374 -20.06 -23.61 -5.04
CA THR A 374 -20.50 -23.25 -6.40
C THR A 374 -19.58 -22.18 -6.98
N PHE A 375 -19.25 -21.16 -6.18
CA PHE A 375 -18.33 -20.13 -6.60
C PHE A 375 -16.90 -20.68 -6.83
N GLN A 376 -16.42 -21.62 -6.01
CA GLN A 376 -15.15 -22.33 -6.26
C GLN A 376 -15.13 -22.99 -7.65
N PHE A 377 -16.21 -23.69 -8.02
CA PHE A 377 -16.35 -24.34 -9.33
C PHE A 377 -16.32 -23.32 -10.47
N ILE A 378 -17.04 -22.21 -10.32
CA ILE A 378 -17.07 -21.11 -11.30
C ILE A 378 -15.68 -20.50 -11.46
N CYS A 379 -14.95 -20.26 -10.37
CA CYS A 379 -13.57 -19.76 -10.42
C CYS A 379 -12.63 -20.75 -11.11
N LEU A 380 -12.73 -22.05 -10.83
CA LEU A 380 -11.93 -23.08 -11.51
C LEU A 380 -12.16 -23.05 -13.02
N LEU A 381 -13.42 -22.98 -13.46
CA LEU A 381 -13.76 -22.81 -14.88
C LEU A 381 -13.21 -21.50 -15.46
N ALA A 382 -13.35 -20.37 -14.74
CA ALA A 382 -12.89 -19.06 -15.22
C ALA A 382 -11.36 -19.01 -15.43
N THR A 383 -10.61 -19.68 -14.54
CA THR A 383 -9.13 -19.77 -14.61
C THR A 383 -8.62 -20.78 -15.62
N HIS A 384 -9.50 -21.61 -16.21
CA HIS A 384 -9.10 -22.59 -17.20
C HIS A 384 -8.50 -21.89 -18.43
N SER A 385 -7.19 -22.06 -18.61
CA SER A 385 -6.40 -21.36 -19.62
C SER A 385 -6.16 -22.17 -20.89
N ALA A 386 -6.57 -23.45 -20.91
CA ALA A 386 -6.45 -24.24 -22.13
C ALA A 386 -7.25 -23.51 -23.22
N TYR A 387 -6.54 -23.06 -24.26
CA TYR A 387 -7.10 -22.37 -25.42
C TYR A 387 -7.56 -20.92 -25.20
N ASP A 388 -7.16 -20.27 -24.09
CA ASP A 388 -7.32 -18.82 -23.98
C ASP A 388 -6.35 -18.12 -24.95
N THR A 389 -6.89 -17.51 -26.00
CA THR A 389 -6.08 -16.72 -26.94
C THR A 389 -5.83 -15.30 -26.42
N ASN A 390 -6.42 -14.93 -25.28
CA ASN A 390 -6.27 -13.63 -24.66
C ASN A 390 -5.28 -13.69 -23.48
N SER A 391 -4.01 -13.41 -23.76
CA SER A 391 -2.95 -13.31 -22.75
C SER A 391 -3.20 -12.26 -21.67
N ASP A 392 -4.16 -11.34 -21.86
CA ASP A 392 -4.45 -10.32 -20.86
C ASP A 392 -5.00 -10.95 -19.56
N ASN A 393 -5.62 -12.13 -19.63
CA ASN A 393 -6.23 -12.80 -18.49
C ASN A 393 -5.24 -13.52 -17.56
N ASP A 394 -4.01 -13.78 -18.02
CA ASP A 394 -3.05 -14.66 -17.34
C ASP A 394 -2.80 -14.26 -15.90
N LYS A 395 -2.68 -12.96 -15.63
CA LYS A 395 -2.42 -12.46 -14.28
C LYS A 395 -3.60 -12.69 -13.33
N THR A 396 -4.84 -12.50 -13.80
CA THR A 396 -6.04 -12.86 -13.03
C THR A 396 -6.12 -14.37 -12.81
N ASN A 397 -5.84 -15.17 -13.85
CA ASN A 397 -5.85 -16.61 -13.74
C ASN A 397 -4.85 -17.11 -12.70
N ILE A 398 -3.62 -16.60 -12.72
CA ILE A 398 -2.58 -16.93 -11.73
C ILE A 398 -3.03 -16.54 -10.32
N ALA A 399 -3.51 -15.30 -10.13
CA ALA A 399 -3.94 -14.82 -8.83
C ALA A 399 -5.07 -15.69 -8.24
N ILE A 400 -6.14 -15.95 -9.00
CA ILE A 400 -7.27 -16.75 -8.54
C ILE A 400 -6.87 -18.22 -8.32
N THR A 401 -6.01 -18.80 -9.16
CA THR A 401 -5.50 -20.17 -8.98
C THR A 401 -4.72 -20.31 -7.67
N GLU A 402 -3.97 -19.28 -7.28
CA GLU A 402 -3.28 -19.25 -5.99
C GLU A 402 -4.25 -19.23 -4.81
N LEU A 403 -5.33 -18.43 -4.89
CA LEU A 403 -6.38 -18.40 -3.86
C LEU A 403 -7.09 -19.77 -3.71
N LEU A 404 -7.39 -20.42 -4.84
CA LEU A 404 -7.99 -21.77 -4.89
C LEU A 404 -7.05 -22.83 -4.31
N SER A 405 -5.75 -22.72 -4.59
CA SER A 405 -4.72 -23.63 -4.04
C SER A 405 -4.56 -23.46 -2.53
N ARG A 406 -4.77 -22.25 -2.00
CA ARG A 406 -4.78 -22.01 -0.54
C ARG A 406 -6.03 -22.61 0.10
N SER A 407 -7.21 -22.45 -0.51
CA SER A 407 -8.47 -23.02 0.02
C SER A 407 -8.50 -24.55 -0.02
N SER A 408 -7.78 -25.16 -0.96
CA SER A 408 -7.70 -26.63 -1.08
C SER A 408 -7.07 -27.30 0.15
N THR A 409 -6.29 -26.56 0.93
CA THR A 409 -5.69 -27.05 2.18
C THR A 409 -6.71 -27.29 3.30
N THR A 410 -7.87 -26.63 3.23
CA THR A 410 -8.97 -26.78 4.21
C THR A 410 -10.12 -27.63 3.69
N THR A 411 -10.43 -27.54 2.39
CA THR A 411 -11.52 -28.30 1.76
C THR A 411 -11.12 -28.71 0.34
N PRO A 412 -11.30 -29.98 -0.07
CA PRO A 412 -10.96 -30.40 -1.43
C PRO A 412 -11.77 -29.64 -2.46
N LEU A 413 -11.07 -29.18 -3.50
CA LEU A 413 -11.65 -28.43 -4.61
C LEU A 413 -12.66 -29.30 -5.39
N PRO A 414 -13.71 -28.69 -5.96
CA PRO A 414 -14.60 -29.38 -6.90
C PRO A 414 -13.84 -29.91 -8.13
N ASP A 415 -14.26 -31.06 -8.65
CA ASP A 415 -13.68 -31.61 -9.87
C ASP A 415 -14.34 -30.98 -11.11
N ILE A 416 -13.54 -30.31 -11.93
CA ILE A 416 -13.96 -29.74 -13.23
C ILE A 416 -13.51 -30.58 -14.43
N THR A 417 -12.74 -31.64 -14.19
CA THR A 417 -12.17 -32.51 -15.24
C THR A 417 -13.23 -33.06 -16.19
N PRO A 418 -14.42 -33.52 -15.76
CA PRO A 418 -15.46 -34.02 -16.66
C PRO A 418 -15.90 -33.01 -17.74
N ILE A 419 -15.68 -31.72 -17.50
CA ILE A 419 -15.98 -30.64 -18.43
C ILE A 419 -14.75 -30.31 -19.29
N THR A 420 -13.58 -30.24 -18.67
CA THR A 420 -12.36 -29.69 -19.31
C THR A 420 -11.44 -30.74 -19.95
N MET A 421 -11.70 -32.04 -19.79
CA MET A 421 -10.85 -33.11 -20.33
C MET A 421 -10.85 -33.17 -21.87
N VAL A 422 -11.83 -32.53 -22.52
CA VAL A 422 -11.83 -32.43 -23.98
C VAL A 422 -11.13 -31.16 -24.42
N ASN A 423 -9.98 -31.37 -25.05
CA ASN A 423 -9.08 -30.37 -25.63
C ASN A 423 -9.67 -29.67 -26.88
N ASN A 424 -10.95 -29.30 -26.86
CA ASN A 424 -11.66 -28.64 -27.95
C ASN A 424 -12.68 -27.62 -27.42
N ILE A 425 -12.36 -26.34 -27.55
CA ILE A 425 -13.22 -25.21 -27.12
C ILE A 425 -14.58 -25.14 -27.83
N SER A 426 -14.68 -25.71 -29.03
CA SER A 426 -15.91 -25.78 -29.81
C SER A 426 -16.78 -26.98 -29.44
N LYS A 427 -16.33 -27.83 -28.50
CA LYS A 427 -17.15 -28.93 -27.99
C LYS A 427 -18.41 -28.35 -27.35
N ILE A 428 -19.55 -28.85 -27.81
CA ILE A 428 -20.85 -28.61 -27.19
C ILE A 428 -20.95 -29.49 -25.95
N ILE A 429 -21.23 -28.86 -24.82
CA ILE A 429 -21.45 -29.51 -23.53
C ILE A 429 -22.96 -29.56 -23.32
N HIS A 430 -23.50 -30.77 -23.29
CA HIS A 430 -24.91 -31.02 -22.97
C HIS A 430 -25.05 -31.22 -21.46
N PHE A 431 -25.94 -30.47 -20.81
CA PHE A 431 -25.98 -30.44 -19.35
C PHE A 431 -26.59 -31.70 -18.72
N ASP A 432 -27.36 -32.46 -19.50
CA ASP A 432 -27.95 -33.73 -19.07
C ASP A 432 -26.91 -34.83 -18.85
N ASP A 433 -25.68 -34.65 -19.35
CA ASP A 433 -24.57 -35.61 -19.18
C ASP A 433 -23.89 -35.51 -17.80
N TYR A 434 -24.32 -34.56 -16.96
CA TYR A 434 -23.67 -34.23 -15.70
C TYR A 434 -24.61 -34.42 -14.50
N ASP A 435 -24.03 -34.56 -13.31
CA ASP A 435 -24.81 -34.64 -12.07
C ASP A 435 -25.63 -33.36 -11.81
N TYR A 436 -26.63 -33.47 -10.93
CA TYR A 436 -27.57 -32.38 -10.64
C TYR A 436 -26.88 -31.07 -10.23
N ASN A 437 -25.84 -31.15 -9.39
CA ASN A 437 -25.14 -29.98 -8.88
C ASN A 437 -24.33 -29.29 -9.99
N THR A 438 -23.64 -30.07 -10.81
CA THR A 438 -22.89 -29.55 -11.97
C THR A 438 -23.84 -28.96 -13.00
N LYS A 439 -24.97 -29.61 -13.25
CA LYS A 439 -26.03 -29.13 -14.14
C LYS A 439 -26.59 -27.78 -13.67
N GLU A 440 -26.84 -27.61 -12.38
CA GLU A 440 -27.30 -26.33 -11.81
C GLU A 440 -26.28 -25.20 -12.06
N ILE A 441 -24.99 -25.47 -11.84
CA ILE A 441 -23.91 -24.49 -12.08
C ILE A 441 -23.81 -24.15 -13.58
N LEU A 442 -23.91 -25.15 -14.46
CA LEU A 442 -23.90 -24.95 -15.91
C LEU A 442 -25.13 -24.14 -16.39
N GLN A 443 -26.29 -24.33 -15.77
CA GLN A 443 -27.49 -23.53 -16.04
C GLN A 443 -27.32 -22.07 -15.61
N ILE A 444 -26.71 -21.83 -14.44
CA ILE A 444 -26.37 -20.48 -13.95
C ILE A 444 -25.47 -19.76 -14.97
N LEU A 445 -24.42 -20.43 -15.45
CA LEU A 445 -23.45 -19.83 -16.38
C LEU A 445 -24.02 -19.63 -17.78
N SER A 446 -24.87 -20.54 -18.26
CA SER A 446 -25.40 -20.52 -19.63
C SER A 446 -26.67 -19.69 -19.81
N LYS A 447 -27.21 -19.08 -18.73
CA LYS A 447 -28.48 -18.35 -18.72
C LYS A 447 -29.67 -19.24 -19.13
N ASN A 448 -29.77 -20.42 -18.55
CA ASN A 448 -30.83 -21.41 -18.78
C ASN A 448 -30.89 -21.98 -20.21
N LYS A 449 -29.77 -22.02 -20.93
CA LYS A 449 -29.68 -22.85 -22.15
C LYS A 449 -29.61 -24.34 -21.76
N GLU A 450 -29.80 -25.23 -22.73
CA GLU A 450 -29.68 -26.69 -22.53
C GLU A 450 -28.27 -27.21 -22.87
N SER A 451 -27.52 -26.43 -23.66
CA SER A 451 -26.13 -26.70 -23.99
C SER A 451 -25.39 -25.41 -24.35
N CYS A 452 -24.06 -25.46 -24.30
CA CYS A 452 -23.18 -24.40 -24.78
C CYS A 452 -21.77 -24.94 -25.03
N THR A 453 -20.98 -24.17 -25.75
CA THR A 453 -19.57 -24.52 -25.97
C THR A 453 -18.73 -24.33 -24.71
N LEU A 454 -17.63 -25.08 -24.59
CA LEU A 454 -16.66 -24.87 -23.49
C LEU A 454 -16.14 -23.42 -23.47
N ARG A 455 -15.92 -22.82 -24.64
CA ARG A 455 -15.53 -21.40 -24.75
C ARG A 455 -16.56 -20.47 -24.10
N GLU A 456 -17.83 -20.65 -24.42
CA GLU A 456 -18.90 -19.84 -23.85
C GLU A 456 -19.01 -20.03 -22.34
N LEU A 457 -18.80 -21.24 -21.82
CA LEU A 457 -18.81 -21.49 -20.37
C LEU A 457 -17.68 -20.77 -19.65
N ILE A 458 -16.46 -20.83 -20.18
CA ILE A 458 -15.30 -20.14 -19.59
C ILE A 458 -15.56 -18.62 -19.61
N GLU A 459 -16.06 -18.08 -20.72
CA GLU A 459 -16.35 -16.65 -20.83
C GLU A 459 -17.47 -16.23 -19.88
N ASN A 460 -18.56 -17.01 -19.79
CA ASN A 460 -19.65 -16.75 -18.85
C ASN A 460 -19.19 -16.86 -17.40
N ALA A 461 -18.28 -17.79 -17.07
CA ALA A 461 -17.68 -17.89 -15.75
C ALA A 461 -16.86 -16.63 -15.42
N ARG A 462 -16.06 -16.13 -16.36
CA ARG A 462 -15.30 -14.87 -16.20
C ARG A 462 -16.21 -13.66 -16.01
N ILE A 463 -17.29 -13.58 -16.78
CA ILE A 463 -18.34 -12.55 -16.62
C ILE A 463 -18.96 -12.66 -15.23
N HIS A 464 -19.27 -13.87 -14.76
CA HIS A 464 -19.88 -14.10 -13.46
C HIS A 464 -18.95 -13.66 -12.31
N VAL A 465 -17.67 -14.04 -12.35
CA VAL A 465 -16.66 -13.60 -11.36
C VAL A 465 -16.51 -12.08 -11.38
N THR A 466 -16.47 -11.48 -12.57
CA THR A 466 -16.35 -10.01 -12.71
C THR A 466 -17.57 -9.30 -12.15
N ALA A 467 -18.79 -9.78 -12.46
CA ALA A 467 -20.04 -9.22 -11.95
C ALA A 467 -20.16 -9.34 -10.42
N PHE A 468 -19.63 -10.42 -9.83
CA PHE A 468 -19.54 -10.57 -8.37
C PHE A 468 -18.60 -9.52 -7.75
N CYS A 469 -17.45 -9.25 -8.37
CA CYS A 469 -16.48 -8.28 -7.86
C CYS A 469 -16.87 -6.82 -8.12
N GLN A 470 -17.66 -6.54 -9.15
CA GLN A 470 -17.97 -5.18 -9.61
C GLN A 470 -18.52 -4.26 -8.49
N PRO A 471 -19.47 -4.68 -7.62
CA PRO A 471 -19.95 -3.83 -6.53
C PRO A 471 -18.89 -3.54 -5.45
N CYS A 472 -17.83 -4.35 -5.38
CA CYS A 472 -16.72 -4.18 -4.45
C CYS A 472 -15.55 -3.42 -5.07
N MET A 473 -15.64 -3.01 -6.34
CA MET A 473 -14.64 -2.16 -6.97
C MET A 473 -14.76 -0.76 -6.38
N ILE A 474 -13.83 -0.44 -5.46
CA ILE A 474 -13.80 0.86 -4.81
C ILE A 474 -13.02 1.85 -5.67
N ASP A 475 -13.63 2.99 -5.93
CA ASP A 475 -13.10 4.04 -6.78
C ASP A 475 -12.36 5.08 -5.95
N TYR A 476 -11.05 5.17 -6.13
CA TYR A 476 -10.23 6.08 -5.35
C TYR A 476 -8.87 6.28 -6.04
N ILE A 477 -8.12 7.31 -5.63
CA ILE A 477 -6.71 7.49 -6.03
C ILE A 477 -5.79 7.51 -4.82
N GLU A 478 -4.63 6.88 -4.95
CA GLU A 478 -3.61 6.92 -3.91
C GLU A 478 -2.96 8.30 -3.86
N ARG A 479 -2.86 8.85 -2.66
CA ARG A 479 -2.18 10.11 -2.35
C ARG A 479 -1.11 9.86 -1.30
N LYS A 480 -0.17 10.78 -1.21
CA LYS A 480 1.00 10.66 -0.33
C LYS A 480 1.11 11.90 0.56
N ILE A 481 1.32 11.67 1.85
CA ILE A 481 1.76 12.67 2.83
C ILE A 481 3.18 12.30 3.22
N ASN A 482 4.08 13.28 3.18
CA ASN A 482 5.44 13.12 3.70
C ASN A 482 5.52 13.84 5.05
N ILE A 483 5.85 13.11 6.10
CA ILE A 483 6.28 13.66 7.39
C ILE A 483 7.81 13.59 7.36
N THR A 484 8.50 14.72 7.39
CA THR A 484 9.96 14.70 7.26
C THR A 484 10.68 14.54 8.59
N GLU A 485 10.13 15.03 9.70
CA GLU A 485 10.84 15.02 11.00
C GLU A 485 9.85 14.90 12.18
N ALA A 486 9.69 13.68 12.70
CA ALA A 486 9.06 13.41 13.99
C ALA A 486 10.10 12.83 14.96
N LYS A 487 10.09 13.24 16.23
CA LYS A 487 11.02 12.68 17.22
C LYS A 487 10.56 11.29 17.65
N VAL A 488 11.44 10.29 17.57
CA VAL A 488 11.16 8.95 18.09
C VAL A 488 11.25 8.96 19.62
N ASN A 489 10.18 8.55 20.29
CA ASN A 489 10.13 8.43 21.74
C ASN A 489 10.66 7.08 22.20
N SER A 490 10.25 6.00 21.53
CA SER A 490 10.75 4.66 21.82
C SER A 490 10.57 3.71 20.65
N VAL A 491 11.45 2.71 20.59
CA VAL A 491 11.32 1.54 19.72
C VAL A 491 11.17 0.31 20.61
N THR A 492 10.06 -0.43 20.46
CA THR A 492 9.76 -1.61 21.27
C THR A 492 9.53 -2.82 20.38
N LEU A 493 10.26 -3.90 20.63
CA LEU A 493 10.00 -5.21 20.05
C LEU A 493 9.07 -6.00 20.98
N ILE A 494 7.91 -6.39 20.45
CA ILE A 494 7.03 -7.39 21.06
C ILE A 494 7.36 -8.72 20.41
N SER A 495 7.76 -9.69 21.24
CA SER A 495 7.88 -11.08 20.82
C SER A 495 6.95 -11.91 21.68
N GLU A 496 5.78 -12.28 21.15
CA GLU A 496 4.95 -13.26 21.84
C GLU A 496 5.75 -14.56 21.91
N GLN A 497 6.12 -14.98 23.12
CA GLN A 497 6.66 -16.32 23.28
C GLN A 497 5.55 -17.32 22.91
N PRO A 498 5.84 -18.35 22.10
CA PRO A 498 4.86 -19.41 21.87
C PRO A 498 4.41 -19.93 23.23
N ARG A 499 3.09 -19.96 23.48
CA ARG A 499 2.52 -20.59 24.67
C ARG A 499 3.04 -22.03 24.72
N VAL A 500 4.03 -22.29 25.56
CA VAL A 500 4.44 -23.65 25.87
C VAL A 500 3.30 -24.25 26.66
N ASN A 501 2.52 -25.14 26.04
CA ASN A 501 1.48 -25.88 26.73
C ASN A 501 2.15 -26.70 27.85
N PRO A 502 1.87 -26.43 29.14
CA PRO A 502 2.52 -27.12 30.25
C PRO A 502 2.20 -28.63 30.28
N SER A 503 1.21 -29.08 29.50
CA SER A 503 0.80 -30.47 29.35
C SER A 503 1.77 -31.37 28.55
N LYS A 504 2.84 -30.83 27.94
CA LYS A 504 3.88 -31.65 27.29
C LYS A 504 5.14 -31.91 28.13
N ARG A 505 5.17 -31.46 29.40
CA ARG A 505 6.34 -31.66 30.29
C ARG A 505 6.25 -32.87 31.22
N LEU A 506 5.19 -33.69 31.15
CA LEU A 506 4.95 -34.79 32.10
C LEU A 506 5.09 -36.21 31.54
N THR A 507 5.68 -36.40 30.35
CA THR A 507 5.91 -37.77 29.80
C THR A 507 7.36 -38.11 29.50
N ALA A 508 8.33 -37.28 29.86
CA ALA A 508 9.75 -37.58 29.62
C ALA A 508 10.50 -38.22 30.80
N ASP A 509 9.97 -38.15 32.04
CA ASP A 509 10.71 -38.59 33.25
C ASP A 509 10.08 -39.77 34.00
N ALA A 510 9.09 -40.46 33.44
CA ALA A 510 8.46 -41.63 34.06
C ALA A 510 9.02 -42.99 33.57
N GLY A 511 10.15 -43.01 32.85
CA GLY A 511 10.75 -44.21 32.26
C GLY A 511 11.88 -44.86 33.07
N LEU A 512 12.29 -44.28 34.20
CA LEU A 512 13.41 -44.77 35.00
C LEU A 512 12.98 -44.97 36.44
N LEU A 513 12.22 -46.04 36.71
CA LEU A 513 12.09 -46.71 38.01
C LEU A 513 11.09 -47.88 37.89
N ASN A 514 11.57 -49.08 37.55
CA ASN A 514 11.48 -50.22 38.48
C ASN A 514 12.22 -51.48 37.98
N PRO A 515 12.66 -52.35 38.91
CA PRO A 515 13.59 -53.45 38.67
C PRO A 515 12.90 -54.82 38.53
N LEU A 516 13.68 -55.79 38.02
CA LEU A 516 13.66 -57.24 38.31
C LEU A 516 12.35 -58.03 38.12
N THR A 517 12.36 -58.90 37.09
CA THR A 517 12.04 -60.36 37.11
C THR A 517 12.46 -60.91 35.74
N GLN A 518 13.62 -61.57 35.58
CA GLN A 518 13.82 -63.03 35.67
C GLN A 518 12.72 -63.87 34.99
N ASP A 519 12.96 -64.30 33.75
CA ASP A 519 13.39 -65.67 33.39
C ASP A 519 12.96 -66.03 31.95
N ALA A 520 13.98 -66.25 31.10
CA ALA A 520 14.22 -67.36 30.16
C ALA A 520 13.05 -68.12 29.47
N PRO A 521 13.32 -68.90 28.38
CA PRO A 521 14.24 -68.71 27.25
C PRO A 521 13.64 -69.16 25.89
N ALA A 522 14.48 -69.05 24.84
CA ALA A 522 14.58 -69.98 23.69
C ALA A 522 13.44 -70.01 22.64
N VAL A 523 13.66 -70.26 21.34
CA VAL A 523 14.84 -70.45 20.47
C VAL A 523 14.30 -70.34 19.02
N PHE A 524 15.17 -70.05 18.06
CA PHE A 524 14.92 -70.20 16.61
C PHE A 524 14.29 -71.56 16.24
N SER A 525 13.45 -71.57 15.20
CA SER A 525 12.77 -72.73 14.57
C SER A 525 11.57 -73.29 15.34
#